data_AF-A0A2N9YD68-F1
#
_entry.id   AF-A0A2N9YD68-F1
#
_cell.length_a   1.000
_cell.length_b   1.000
_cell.length_c   1.000
_cell.angle_alpha   90.00
_cell.angle_beta   90.00
_cell.angle_gamma   90.00
#
_symmetry.space_group_name_H-M   'P 1'
#
loop_
_entity.id
_entity.type
_entity.pdbx_description
1 polymer ?
#
loop_
_entity_poly.entity_id
_entity_poly.type
_entity_poly.pdbx_seq_one_letter_code
_entity_poly.pdbx_strand_id
1 'polypeptide(L)'
;MIRFNPLSLCVLIGLFSVNLSCYAEDVSDNEVTSTATASHTTAETPVDEASTENGIATLVKLLEQLKTSNPELNKQLLEQVEQHQLQILQLQQEKELIALQNELLQEKNRLALSQLTADKERVELENALQVGKQAQILADLNDKKMRLELENAIREQQNKLTFADSELEKTQLATKNALQEEKNKVIELQIALETAQITHETAKMEYEKAKQAAAGDLSDKIAKRDQRELWENQANKLPEYLVDPYVNGELVLSDRRVLLNGPIMPGEAAYVAERISFYNNKTTQYPIFLIIDNCAGGSVMEGVQIIKAMQASTAPVYVVVKSLAASMAAVIVTTAKRSFAYPDAIIIHHQVWSGFMGNLTQQHEQIDMMQEWSRRVMEPVAKKMGLTLDELVKQMYQNNSDGNWRAFADKAVQLKWVDVVIENVRDTSYIKQPQEPQPVPAEVSLFSKYERLDSNGKNYFQLPPLSATDMYHLYNPDNYYRF
;
A
#
# COMPACT_ATOMS: atom_id res chain seq x y z
N MET A 1 12.46 39.10 -22.39
CA MET A 1 12.57 40.51 -22.81
C MET A 1 11.96 41.39 -21.71
N ILE A 2 12.47 42.61 -21.47
CA ILE A 2 11.82 43.73 -20.72
C ILE A 2 11.35 43.38 -19.27
N ARG A 3 12.14 43.69 -18.22
CA ARG A 3 12.02 44.88 -17.31
C ARG A 3 10.66 44.98 -16.57
N PHE A 4 10.60 45.21 -15.26
CA PHE A 4 11.15 46.39 -14.55
C PHE A 4 11.76 46.12 -13.15
N ASN A 5 12.31 47.19 -12.54
CA ASN A 5 12.91 47.33 -11.19
C ASN A 5 12.47 48.72 -10.64
N PRO A 6 12.41 49.01 -9.31
CA PRO A 6 13.56 49.67 -8.66
C PRO A 6 13.77 49.45 -7.12
N LEU A 7 14.82 50.11 -6.64
CA LEU A 7 15.42 50.29 -5.30
C LEU A 7 14.46 50.88 -4.22
N SER A 8 14.78 51.05 -2.91
CA SER A 8 16.06 51.06 -2.12
C SER A 8 15.81 50.56 -0.64
N LEU A 9 16.42 50.95 0.52
CA LEU A 9 17.33 52.03 0.99
C LEU A 9 18.13 51.59 2.27
N CYS A 10 18.68 52.55 3.05
CA CYS A 10 19.45 52.44 4.32
C CYS A 10 18.64 51.92 5.54
N VAL A 11 19.16 51.45 6.69
CA VAL A 11 20.44 51.57 7.47
C VAL A 11 20.55 52.81 8.41
N LEU A 12 21.01 52.57 9.67
CA LEU A 12 21.68 53.44 10.70
C LEU A 12 21.01 53.63 12.10
N ILE A 13 21.81 53.43 13.18
CA ILE A 13 21.79 54.05 14.55
C ILE A 13 20.52 53.79 15.42
N GLY A 14 20.48 53.67 16.76
CA GLY A 14 21.33 53.91 17.95
C GLY A 14 20.37 53.93 19.19
N LEU A 15 20.66 54.37 20.44
CA LEU A 15 21.87 54.78 21.18
C LEU A 15 21.49 54.97 22.69
N PHE A 16 22.47 54.91 23.64
CA PHE A 16 22.36 55.14 25.13
C PHE A 16 21.46 54.14 25.94
N SER A 17 21.71 53.71 27.20
CA SER A 17 22.32 54.25 28.47
C SER A 17 21.33 55.12 29.31
N VAL A 18 21.35 55.25 30.66
CA VAL A 18 22.38 55.16 31.73
C VAL A 18 21.77 54.65 33.08
N ASN A 19 22.64 54.27 34.05
CA ASN A 19 22.57 54.11 35.54
C ASN A 19 21.50 54.93 36.37
N LEU A 20 21.31 54.84 37.71
CA LEU A 20 22.27 54.66 38.83
C LEU A 20 21.65 54.30 40.22
N SER A 21 22.51 53.84 41.14
CA SER A 21 22.39 53.48 42.58
C SER A 21 21.54 54.30 43.57
N CYS A 22 21.04 53.57 44.58
CA CYS A 22 21.14 53.69 46.06
C CYS A 22 21.27 55.05 46.78
N TYR A 23 20.60 55.19 47.95
CA TYR A 23 21.27 55.17 49.28
C TYR A 23 20.26 55.01 50.46
N ALA A 24 20.76 54.81 51.69
CA ALA A 24 20.00 54.75 52.96
C ALA A 24 20.90 55.15 54.17
N GLU A 25 20.30 55.38 55.36
CA GLU A 25 20.82 55.21 56.77
C GLU A 25 20.29 56.27 57.77
N ASP A 26 20.39 55.94 59.08
CA ASP A 26 19.78 56.61 60.25
C ASP A 26 20.69 57.67 60.93
N VAL A 27 20.26 58.26 62.06
CA VAL A 27 21.04 58.60 63.30
C VAL A 27 20.11 59.14 64.42
N SER A 28 20.57 59.17 65.69
CA SER A 28 19.73 59.18 66.91
C SER A 28 20.06 60.25 68.00
N ASP A 29 19.20 60.29 69.04
CA ASP A 29 19.41 60.57 70.48
C ASP A 29 19.70 61.98 71.11
N ASN A 30 18.97 62.22 72.22
CA ASN A 30 19.40 62.62 73.59
C ASN A 30 19.37 64.07 74.19
N GLU A 31 19.23 64.06 75.54
CA GLU A 31 19.41 65.09 76.62
C GLU A 31 18.52 66.36 76.64
N VAL A 32 18.02 66.96 77.76
CA VAL A 32 18.14 66.90 79.26
C VAL A 32 19.04 67.98 79.93
N THR A 33 18.46 68.86 80.78
CA THR A 33 19.02 69.53 82.00
C THR A 33 18.00 70.51 82.66
N SER A 34 17.77 70.52 83.99
CA SER A 34 18.32 71.41 85.07
C SER A 34 17.77 72.87 85.08
N THR A 35 17.77 73.76 86.11
CA THR A 35 18.10 73.86 87.57
C THR A 35 17.66 75.27 88.07
N ALA A 36 17.52 75.68 89.36
CA ALA A 36 17.19 75.10 90.67
C ALA A 36 17.23 76.21 91.79
N THR A 37 16.74 75.96 93.03
CA THR A 37 16.96 76.73 94.31
C THR A 37 16.41 78.18 94.42
N ALA A 38 16.18 78.87 95.57
CA ALA A 38 16.27 78.71 97.07
C ALA A 38 15.49 79.92 97.72
N SER A 39 15.27 80.20 99.03
CA SER A 39 15.35 79.62 100.41
C SER A 39 14.59 80.61 101.38
N HIS A 40 14.68 80.79 102.74
CA HIS A 40 15.44 80.28 103.92
C HIS A 40 14.71 80.71 105.27
N THR A 41 14.93 80.01 106.42
CA THR A 41 14.85 80.38 107.89
C THR A 41 13.97 81.53 108.46
N THR A 42 13.16 81.42 109.55
CA THR A 42 13.40 81.22 111.03
C THR A 42 14.18 82.36 111.74
N ALA A 43 14.06 82.71 113.05
CA ALA A 43 13.51 82.03 114.25
C ALA A 43 12.93 83.02 115.34
N GLU A 44 13.03 82.69 116.66
CA GLU A 44 12.20 83.20 117.79
C GLU A 44 12.91 84.13 118.82
N THR A 45 12.12 84.76 119.73
CA THR A 45 12.51 85.28 121.09
C THR A 45 13.50 86.47 121.18
N PRO A 46 13.74 87.17 122.33
CA PRO A 46 13.48 86.83 123.75
C PRO A 46 12.90 87.96 124.66
N VAL A 47 13.09 87.80 125.98
CA VAL A 47 12.72 88.64 127.14
C VAL A 47 13.97 89.33 127.72
N ASP A 48 13.88 90.56 128.28
CA ASP A 48 14.32 90.91 129.67
C ASP A 48 14.06 92.39 130.10
N GLU A 49 14.44 92.75 131.33
CA GLU A 49 13.92 93.86 132.16
C GLU A 49 14.67 95.24 132.16
N ALA A 50 13.98 96.20 132.82
CA ALA A 50 14.50 97.27 133.70
C ALA A 50 15.10 98.59 133.12
N SER A 51 14.46 99.72 133.46
CA SER A 51 15.05 100.74 134.36
C SER A 51 14.17 102.00 134.55
N THR A 52 13.89 102.37 135.82
CA THR A 52 14.09 103.72 136.39
C THR A 52 13.70 103.74 137.88
N GLU A 53 14.51 104.42 138.70
CA GLU A 53 14.36 104.46 140.16
C GLU A 53 13.82 105.81 140.68
N ASN A 54 13.74 105.90 142.02
CA ASN A 54 13.94 107.10 142.83
C ASN A 54 12.83 108.16 142.87
N GLY A 55 11.98 108.03 143.89
CA GLY A 55 11.20 109.12 144.45
C GLY A 55 10.52 108.72 145.76
N ILE A 56 10.38 109.67 146.69
CA ILE A 56 9.35 109.67 147.75
C ILE A 56 9.48 108.62 148.89
N ALA A 57 10.52 107.78 148.92
CA ALA A 57 10.97 107.11 150.16
C ALA A 57 11.17 108.09 151.34
N THR A 58 11.41 109.38 151.02
CA THR A 58 11.54 110.51 151.95
C THR A 58 10.24 110.90 152.67
N LEU A 59 9.04 110.73 152.08
CA LEU A 59 7.79 111.23 152.69
C LEU A 59 7.28 110.34 153.84
N VAL A 60 7.76 109.11 153.97
CA VAL A 60 7.51 108.27 155.17
C VAL A 60 7.96 109.02 156.45
N LYS A 61 8.98 109.87 156.35
CA LYS A 61 9.49 110.70 157.46
C LYS A 61 8.71 112.01 157.70
N LEU A 62 7.77 112.38 156.82
CA LEU A 62 7.00 113.63 156.92
C LEU A 62 5.51 113.39 157.19
N LEU A 63 4.97 112.26 156.73
CA LEU A 63 3.56 111.87 156.94
C LEU A 63 3.26 111.61 158.43
N GLU A 64 4.28 111.25 159.21
CA GLU A 64 4.20 111.15 160.68
C GLU A 64 3.99 112.52 161.38
N GLN A 65 4.37 113.63 160.74
CA GLN A 65 4.21 115.00 161.28
C GLN A 65 2.91 115.69 160.82
N LEU A 66 2.19 115.14 159.83
CA LEU A 66 0.94 115.71 159.28
C LEU A 66 -0.34 115.01 159.74
N LYS A 67 -0.26 114.07 160.70
CA LYS A 67 -1.41 113.37 161.32
C LYS A 67 -2.31 114.26 162.21
N THR A 68 -2.12 115.58 162.25
CA THR A 68 -2.64 116.46 163.32
C THR A 68 -3.39 117.74 162.89
N SER A 69 -3.56 118.05 161.59
CA SER A 69 -4.23 119.32 161.21
C SER A 69 -5.04 119.33 159.89
N ASN A 70 -6.35 119.53 160.06
CA ASN A 70 -7.35 120.08 159.11
C ASN A 70 -7.91 119.15 157.99
N PRO A 71 -9.25 119.00 157.79
CA PRO A 71 -9.81 117.87 157.01
C PRO A 71 -10.40 118.19 155.61
N GLU A 72 -10.64 119.46 155.27
CA GLU A 72 -11.75 119.81 154.36
C GLU A 72 -11.54 119.53 152.85
N LEU A 73 -10.32 119.61 152.32
CA LEU A 73 -10.10 119.67 150.85
C LEU A 73 -10.04 118.31 150.15
N ASN A 74 -10.11 117.19 150.88
CA ASN A 74 -10.04 115.82 150.34
C ASN A 74 -11.18 115.49 149.34
N LYS A 75 -12.19 116.35 149.24
CA LYS A 75 -13.36 116.21 148.37
C LYS A 75 -13.09 116.56 146.90
N GLN A 76 -12.15 117.47 146.61
CA GLN A 76 -11.99 118.03 145.26
C GLN A 76 -11.16 117.15 144.31
N LEU A 77 -10.42 116.18 144.85
CA LEU A 77 -9.59 115.25 144.06
C LEU A 77 -10.41 114.08 143.48
N LEU A 78 -11.55 113.72 144.11
CA LEU A 78 -12.38 112.58 143.71
C LEU A 78 -13.00 112.77 142.31
N GLU A 79 -13.50 113.97 142.04
CA GLU A 79 -14.26 114.31 140.81
C GLU A 79 -13.43 114.16 139.52
N GLN A 80 -12.10 114.32 139.59
CA GLN A 80 -11.21 114.15 138.43
C GLN A 80 -10.84 112.69 138.14
N VAL A 81 -10.91 111.80 139.14
CA VAL A 81 -10.59 110.38 138.95
C VAL A 81 -11.69 109.69 138.13
N GLU A 82 -12.94 110.03 138.39
CA GLU A 82 -14.12 109.39 137.80
C GLU A 82 -14.23 109.66 136.28
N GLN A 83 -13.87 110.87 135.82
CA GLN A 83 -13.85 111.20 134.39
C GLN A 83 -12.79 110.40 133.60
N HIS A 84 -11.57 110.26 134.14
CA HIS A 84 -10.52 109.50 133.48
C HIS A 84 -10.81 107.99 133.45
N GLN A 85 -11.47 107.42 134.47
CA GLN A 85 -11.91 106.03 134.45
C GLN A 85 -12.86 105.73 133.30
N LEU A 86 -13.79 106.64 132.99
CA LEU A 86 -14.75 106.46 131.89
C LEU A 86 -14.08 106.40 130.52
N GLN A 87 -13.07 107.24 130.30
CA GLN A 87 -12.35 107.33 129.01
C GLN A 87 -11.40 106.13 128.78
N ILE A 88 -10.80 105.59 129.84
CA ILE A 88 -10.02 104.34 129.78
C ILE A 88 -10.90 103.16 129.35
N LEU A 89 -12.13 103.07 129.86
CA LEU A 89 -13.06 101.98 129.56
C LEU A 89 -13.48 101.98 128.07
N GLN A 90 -13.71 103.15 127.47
CA GLN A 90 -14.03 103.25 126.04
C GLN A 90 -12.87 102.78 125.14
N LEU A 91 -11.64 103.21 125.44
CA LEU A 91 -10.45 102.80 124.69
C LEU A 91 -10.13 101.30 124.85
N GLN A 92 -10.50 100.69 125.98
CA GLN A 92 -10.43 99.24 126.16
C GLN A 92 -11.42 98.50 125.24
N GLN A 93 -12.67 98.99 125.12
CA GLN A 93 -13.67 98.39 124.23
C GLN A 93 -13.32 98.51 122.74
N GLU A 94 -12.80 99.67 122.29
CA GLU A 94 -12.34 99.81 120.90
C GLU A 94 -11.18 98.85 120.58
N LYS A 95 -10.24 98.66 121.54
CA LYS A 95 -9.12 97.73 121.39
C LYS A 95 -9.59 96.28 121.22
N GLU A 96 -10.57 95.83 122.02
CA GLU A 96 -11.15 94.49 121.88
C GLU A 96 -11.88 94.31 120.54
N LEU A 97 -12.65 95.32 120.10
CA LEU A 97 -13.36 95.28 118.83
C LEU A 97 -12.40 95.12 117.64
N ILE A 98 -11.30 95.87 117.63
CA ILE A 98 -10.28 95.82 116.57
C ILE A 98 -9.49 94.50 116.62
N ALA A 99 -9.22 93.95 117.80
CA ALA A 99 -8.60 92.64 117.94
C ALA A 99 -9.49 91.53 117.31
N LEU A 100 -10.77 91.48 117.69
CA LEU A 100 -11.75 90.53 117.16
C LEU A 100 -11.95 90.67 115.64
N GLN A 101 -11.93 91.88 115.09
CA GLN A 101 -12.02 92.10 113.64
C GLN A 101 -10.78 91.56 112.90
N ASN A 102 -9.57 91.74 113.44
CA ASN A 102 -8.35 91.21 112.86
C ASN A 102 -8.31 89.67 112.93
N GLU A 103 -8.72 89.09 114.05
CA GLU A 103 -8.78 87.63 114.25
C GLU A 103 -9.80 86.97 113.29
N LEU A 104 -10.99 87.58 113.15
CA LEU A 104 -11.99 87.15 112.17
C LEU A 104 -11.49 87.28 110.71
N LEU A 105 -10.67 88.29 110.41
CA LEU A 105 -10.07 88.47 109.08
C LEU A 105 -8.96 87.43 108.82
N GLN A 106 -8.16 87.10 109.83
CA GLN A 106 -7.14 86.05 109.73
C GLN A 106 -7.77 84.67 109.47
N GLU A 107 -8.81 84.28 110.20
CA GLU A 107 -9.50 83.01 109.96
C GLU A 107 -10.25 82.98 108.61
N LYS A 108 -10.82 84.09 108.16
CA LYS A 108 -11.37 84.18 106.79
C LYS A 108 -10.30 83.97 105.71
N ASN A 109 -9.13 84.61 105.86
CA ASN A 109 -8.02 84.46 104.93
C ASN A 109 -7.45 83.03 104.96
N ARG A 110 -7.33 82.43 106.14
CA ARG A 110 -6.91 81.03 106.34
C ARG A 110 -7.86 80.04 105.67
N LEU A 111 -9.18 80.24 105.83
CA LEU A 111 -10.21 79.42 105.18
C LEU A 111 -10.15 79.56 103.65
N ALA A 112 -10.06 80.79 103.15
CA ALA A 112 -9.95 81.06 101.71
C ALA A 112 -8.68 80.45 101.10
N LEU A 113 -7.53 80.54 101.78
CA LEU A 113 -6.28 79.93 101.33
C LEU A 113 -6.35 78.40 101.31
N SER A 114 -7.00 77.79 102.32
CA SER A 114 -7.25 76.35 102.36
C SER A 114 -8.13 75.89 101.19
N GLN A 115 -9.22 76.62 100.92
CA GLN A 115 -10.10 76.36 99.78
C GLN A 115 -9.35 76.50 98.44
N LEU A 116 -8.59 77.58 98.25
CA LEU A 116 -7.81 77.80 97.02
C LEU A 116 -6.75 76.71 96.79
N THR A 117 -6.16 76.19 97.87
CA THR A 117 -5.17 75.09 97.80
C THR A 117 -5.85 73.77 97.41
N ALA A 118 -7.00 73.45 97.99
CA ALA A 118 -7.77 72.26 97.64
C ALA A 118 -8.36 72.33 96.21
N ASP A 119 -8.83 73.49 95.76
CA ASP A 119 -9.24 73.71 94.36
C ASP A 119 -8.05 73.56 93.39
N LYS A 120 -6.88 74.10 93.75
CA LYS A 120 -5.65 73.92 92.96
C LYS A 120 -5.27 72.45 92.84
N GLU A 121 -5.19 71.72 93.94
CA GLU A 121 -4.86 70.28 93.95
C GLU A 121 -5.87 69.46 93.15
N ARG A 122 -7.18 69.78 93.25
CA ARG A 122 -8.20 69.14 92.41
C ARG A 122 -7.96 69.39 90.92
N VAL A 123 -7.68 70.62 90.52
CA VAL A 123 -7.42 70.97 89.11
C VAL A 123 -6.13 70.34 88.59
N GLU A 124 -5.06 70.26 89.40
CA GLU A 124 -3.82 69.57 89.04
C GLU A 124 -4.04 68.05 88.86
N LEU A 125 -4.84 67.42 89.73
CA LEU A 125 -5.24 66.01 89.61
C LEU A 125 -6.18 65.73 88.42
N GLU A 126 -7.17 66.59 88.17
CA GLU A 126 -8.07 66.52 87.01
C GLU A 126 -7.27 66.61 85.70
N ASN A 127 -6.32 67.55 85.63
CA ASN A 127 -5.47 67.74 84.46
C ASN A 127 -4.50 66.55 84.25
N ALA A 128 -3.85 66.06 85.31
CA ALA A 128 -3.01 64.85 85.24
C ALA A 128 -3.80 63.61 84.78
N LEU A 129 -5.03 63.43 85.28
CA LEU A 129 -5.94 62.36 84.85
C LEU A 129 -6.36 62.52 83.38
N GLN A 130 -6.56 63.76 82.91
CA GLN A 130 -6.90 64.05 81.52
C GLN A 130 -5.73 63.78 80.56
N VAL A 131 -4.50 64.16 80.93
CA VAL A 131 -3.28 63.82 80.19
C VAL A 131 -3.07 62.30 80.14
N GLY A 132 -3.24 61.59 81.25
CA GLY A 132 -3.16 60.13 81.29
C GLY A 132 -4.18 59.44 80.37
N LYS A 133 -5.43 59.93 80.35
CA LYS A 133 -6.47 59.44 79.43
C LYS A 133 -6.12 59.72 77.96
N GLN A 134 -5.58 60.90 77.64
CA GLN A 134 -5.15 61.23 76.28
C GLN A 134 -3.98 60.35 75.82
N ALA A 135 -3.00 60.08 76.70
CA ALA A 135 -1.90 59.18 76.41
C ALA A 135 -2.36 57.74 76.13
N GLN A 136 -3.31 57.21 76.93
CA GLN A 136 -3.89 55.89 76.67
C GLN A 136 -4.65 55.84 75.34
N ILE A 137 -5.48 56.84 75.04
CA ILE A 137 -6.21 56.90 73.76
C ILE A 137 -5.23 56.98 72.57
N LEU A 138 -4.11 57.69 72.71
CA LEU A 138 -3.08 57.77 71.68
C LEU A 138 -2.39 56.41 71.47
N ALA A 139 -2.09 55.68 72.54
CA ALA A 139 -1.54 54.33 72.48
C ALA A 139 -2.52 53.35 71.80
N ASP A 140 -3.77 53.28 72.25
CA ASP A 140 -4.82 52.43 71.68
C ASP A 140 -5.04 52.72 70.18
N LEU A 141 -4.96 53.99 69.77
CA LEU A 141 -5.06 54.40 68.37
C LEU A 141 -3.83 54.01 67.54
N ASN A 142 -2.62 54.12 68.11
CA ASN A 142 -1.39 53.70 67.44
C ASN A 142 -1.31 52.18 67.26
N ASP A 143 -1.67 51.40 68.28
CA ASP A 143 -1.76 49.93 68.19
C ASP A 143 -2.80 49.51 67.15
N LYS A 144 -3.98 50.17 67.15
CA LYS A 144 -5.02 49.92 66.15
C LYS A 144 -4.58 50.31 64.74
N LYS A 145 -3.84 51.41 64.58
CA LYS A 145 -3.24 51.82 63.30
C LYS A 145 -2.24 50.78 62.82
N MET A 146 -1.24 50.42 63.62
CA MET A 146 -0.19 49.47 63.26
C MET A 146 -0.76 48.09 62.91
N ARG A 147 -1.79 47.64 63.65
CA ARG A 147 -2.54 46.41 63.32
C ARG A 147 -3.24 46.50 61.97
N LEU A 148 -3.91 47.62 61.64
CA LEU A 148 -4.58 47.81 60.37
C LEU A 148 -3.60 47.96 59.19
N GLU A 149 -2.44 48.57 59.41
CA GLU A 149 -1.36 48.66 58.41
C GLU A 149 -0.79 47.27 58.11
N LEU A 150 -0.52 46.46 59.15
CA LEU A 150 -0.11 45.06 59.00
C LEU A 150 -1.18 44.18 58.31
N GLU A 151 -2.44 44.34 58.67
CA GLU A 151 -3.57 43.61 58.06
C GLU A 151 -3.73 43.95 56.58
N ASN A 152 -3.60 45.24 56.20
CA ASN A 152 -3.60 45.65 54.80
C ASN A 152 -2.38 45.09 54.04
N ALA A 153 -1.18 45.11 54.63
CA ALA A 153 0.04 44.56 54.01
C ALA A 153 -0.06 43.04 53.79
N ILE A 154 -0.59 42.29 54.77
CA ILE A 154 -0.86 40.85 54.63
C ILE A 154 -1.87 40.60 53.50
N ARG A 155 -2.98 41.36 53.46
CA ARG A 155 -3.99 41.23 52.40
C ARG A 155 -3.41 41.56 51.01
N GLU A 156 -2.53 42.54 50.90
CA GLU A 156 -1.88 42.87 49.63
C GLU A 156 -0.98 41.73 49.13
N GLN A 157 -0.21 41.09 50.02
CA GLN A 157 0.62 39.93 49.67
C GLN A 157 -0.23 38.69 49.33
N GLN A 158 -1.33 38.45 50.05
CA GLN A 158 -2.29 37.39 49.72
C GLN A 158 -2.96 37.60 48.35
N ASN A 159 -3.29 38.85 48.00
CA ASN A 159 -3.82 39.20 46.67
C ASN A 159 -2.77 39.00 45.56
N LYS A 160 -1.49 39.32 45.82
CA LYS A 160 -0.39 39.06 44.87
C LYS A 160 -0.14 37.56 44.66
N LEU A 161 -0.16 36.78 45.73
CA LEU A 161 0.01 35.33 45.68
C LEU A 161 -1.12 34.68 44.85
N THR A 162 -2.38 34.94 45.23
CA THR A 162 -3.55 34.37 44.53
C THR A 162 -3.67 34.79 43.07
N PHE A 163 -3.23 36.01 42.72
CA PHE A 163 -3.11 36.43 41.31
C PHE A 163 -2.01 35.66 40.55
N ALA A 164 -0.84 35.45 41.17
CA ALA A 164 0.24 34.67 40.57
C ALA A 164 -0.14 33.20 40.39
N ASP A 165 -0.81 32.59 41.38
CA ASP A 165 -1.36 31.23 41.29
C ASP A 165 -2.40 31.12 40.16
N SER A 166 -3.27 32.13 40.01
CA SER A 166 -4.30 32.18 38.95
C SER A 166 -3.70 32.27 37.54
N GLU A 167 -2.68 33.10 37.33
CA GLU A 167 -1.97 33.16 36.03
C GLU A 167 -1.13 31.89 35.77
N LEU A 168 -0.62 31.24 36.81
CA LEU A 168 0.05 29.94 36.69
C LEU A 168 -0.94 28.83 36.28
N GLU A 169 -2.11 28.74 36.92
CA GLU A 169 -3.15 27.77 36.52
C GLU A 169 -3.62 28.03 35.09
N LYS A 170 -3.89 29.29 34.73
CA LYS A 170 -4.29 29.73 33.38
C LYS A 170 -3.24 29.36 32.32
N THR A 171 -1.95 29.53 32.59
CA THR A 171 -0.87 29.16 31.65
C THR A 171 -0.66 27.64 31.57
N GLN A 172 -0.83 26.90 32.67
CA GLN A 172 -0.87 25.43 32.65
C GLN A 172 -2.08 24.90 31.85
N LEU A 173 -3.25 25.52 31.98
CA LEU A 173 -4.45 25.14 31.22
C LEU A 173 -4.29 25.45 29.73
N ALA A 174 -3.74 26.62 29.38
CA ALA A 174 -3.47 26.98 27.99
C ALA A 174 -2.47 26.02 27.31
N THR A 175 -1.37 25.69 27.98
CA THR A 175 -0.37 24.73 27.45
C THR A 175 -0.93 23.30 27.37
N LYS A 176 -1.74 22.87 28.34
CA LYS A 176 -2.45 21.58 28.29
C LYS A 176 -3.43 21.51 27.11
N ASN A 177 -4.16 22.59 26.83
CA ASN A 177 -5.10 22.66 25.71
C ASN A 177 -4.37 22.62 24.35
N ALA A 178 -3.29 23.40 24.19
CA ALA A 178 -2.46 23.37 22.99
C ALA A 178 -1.85 21.97 22.74
N LEU A 179 -1.34 21.32 23.78
CA LEU A 179 -0.85 19.93 23.69
C LEU A 179 -1.94 18.93 23.30
N GLN A 180 -3.20 19.17 23.70
CA GLN A 180 -4.32 18.33 23.29
C GLN A 180 -4.72 18.58 21.83
N GLU A 181 -4.65 19.82 21.35
CA GLU A 181 -4.91 20.16 19.95
C GLU A 181 -3.92 19.47 19.00
N GLU A 182 -2.61 19.50 19.32
CA GLU A 182 -1.59 18.79 18.53
C GLU A 182 -1.78 17.27 18.56
N LYS A 183 -2.19 16.69 19.70
CA LYS A 183 -2.55 15.26 19.77
C LYS A 183 -3.73 14.92 18.86
N ASN A 184 -4.74 15.79 18.80
CA ASN A 184 -5.89 15.58 17.93
C ASN A 184 -5.47 15.60 16.44
N LYS A 185 -4.63 16.56 16.03
CA LYS A 185 -4.08 16.64 14.66
C LYS A 185 -3.30 15.37 14.26
N VAL A 186 -2.49 14.82 15.16
CA VAL A 186 -1.77 13.56 14.93
C VAL A 186 -2.75 12.38 14.74
N ILE A 187 -3.84 12.33 15.50
CA ILE A 187 -4.87 11.29 15.37
C ILE A 187 -5.62 11.42 14.03
N GLU A 188 -5.98 12.63 13.60
CA GLU A 188 -6.61 12.86 12.29
C GLU A 188 -5.71 12.44 11.13
N LEU A 189 -4.42 12.77 11.18
CA LEU A 189 -3.42 12.35 10.18
C LEU A 189 -3.23 10.82 10.14
N GLN A 190 -3.26 10.16 11.31
CA GLN A 190 -3.18 8.71 11.41
C GLN A 190 -4.39 8.03 10.74
N ILE A 191 -5.61 8.52 11.02
CA ILE A 191 -6.86 8.02 10.43
C ILE A 191 -6.89 8.24 8.91
N ALA A 192 -6.43 9.41 8.44
CA ALA A 192 -6.35 9.71 7.01
C ALA A 192 -5.39 8.77 6.28
N LEU A 193 -4.21 8.48 6.87
CA LEU A 193 -3.23 7.55 6.32
C LEU A 193 -3.78 6.12 6.23
N GLU A 194 -4.41 5.62 7.28
CA GLU A 194 -4.98 4.26 7.32
C GLU A 194 -6.15 4.12 6.32
N THR A 195 -7.00 5.14 6.21
CA THR A 195 -8.08 5.19 5.20
C THR A 195 -7.54 5.15 3.77
N ALA A 196 -6.44 5.85 3.49
CA ALA A 196 -5.77 5.83 2.19
C ALA A 196 -5.14 4.46 1.86
N GLN A 197 -4.60 3.76 2.86
CA GLN A 197 -4.05 2.41 2.70
C GLN A 197 -5.17 1.38 2.40
N ILE A 198 -6.29 1.43 3.13
CA ILE A 198 -7.44 0.53 2.93
C ILE A 198 -8.04 0.71 1.52
N THR A 199 -8.19 1.95 1.06
CA THR A 199 -8.71 2.22 -0.29
C THR A 199 -7.73 1.77 -1.39
N HIS A 200 -6.42 1.89 -1.19
CA HIS A 200 -5.42 1.37 -2.13
C HIS A 200 -5.48 -0.16 -2.29
N GLU A 201 -5.46 -0.92 -1.18
CA GLU A 201 -5.52 -2.39 -1.25
C GLU A 201 -6.85 -2.90 -1.79
N THR A 202 -7.95 -2.18 -1.54
CA THR A 202 -9.27 -2.51 -2.10
C THR A 202 -9.27 -2.37 -3.63
N ALA A 203 -8.83 -1.22 -4.17
CA ALA A 203 -8.76 -1.00 -5.61
C ALA A 203 -7.81 -1.99 -6.32
N LYS A 204 -6.70 -2.35 -5.66
CA LYS A 204 -5.74 -3.36 -6.11
C LYS A 204 -6.35 -4.78 -6.15
N MET A 205 -7.18 -5.14 -5.17
CA MET A 205 -7.92 -6.40 -5.16
C MET A 205 -8.97 -6.46 -6.27
N GLU A 206 -9.70 -5.38 -6.51
CA GLU A 206 -10.68 -5.29 -7.60
C GLU A 206 -10.02 -5.41 -8.99
N TYR A 207 -8.85 -4.78 -9.18
CA TYR A 207 -8.07 -4.88 -10.41
C TYR A 207 -7.64 -6.33 -10.72
N GLU A 208 -7.04 -7.03 -9.76
CA GLU A 208 -6.63 -8.43 -9.97
C GLU A 208 -7.83 -9.37 -10.19
N LYS A 209 -8.96 -9.11 -9.51
CA LYS A 209 -10.23 -9.84 -9.74
C LYS A 209 -10.77 -9.64 -11.16
N ALA A 210 -10.77 -8.41 -11.67
CA ALA A 210 -11.20 -8.10 -13.03
C ALA A 210 -10.29 -8.74 -14.09
N LYS A 211 -8.96 -8.70 -13.86
CA LYS A 211 -7.92 -9.33 -14.68
C LYS A 211 -8.07 -10.86 -14.74
N GLN A 212 -8.36 -11.52 -13.62
CA GLN A 212 -8.65 -12.96 -13.60
C GLN A 212 -9.95 -13.31 -14.35
N ALA A 213 -11.02 -12.52 -14.18
CA ALA A 213 -12.28 -12.75 -14.89
C ALA A 213 -12.13 -12.64 -16.43
N ALA A 214 -11.38 -11.65 -16.91
CA ALA A 214 -11.09 -11.47 -18.33
C ALA A 214 -10.26 -12.63 -18.92
N ALA A 215 -9.29 -13.15 -18.17
CA ALA A 215 -8.49 -14.30 -18.60
C ALA A 215 -9.32 -15.60 -18.72
N GLY A 216 -10.25 -15.82 -17.77
CA GLY A 216 -11.15 -16.98 -17.79
C GLY A 216 -12.09 -16.97 -19.00
N ASP A 217 -12.79 -15.86 -19.24
CA ASP A 217 -13.70 -15.69 -20.38
C ASP A 217 -13.00 -15.85 -21.74
N LEU A 218 -11.76 -15.36 -21.87
CA LEU A 218 -10.95 -15.58 -23.09
C LEU A 218 -10.57 -17.05 -23.29
N SER A 219 -10.13 -17.74 -22.23
CA SER A 219 -9.80 -19.18 -22.27
C SER A 219 -11.03 -20.02 -22.68
N ASP A 220 -12.18 -19.74 -22.09
CA ASP A 220 -13.46 -20.37 -22.40
C ASP A 220 -13.89 -20.17 -23.85
N LYS A 221 -13.65 -18.96 -24.41
CA LYS A 221 -13.93 -18.64 -25.81
C LYS A 221 -12.99 -19.37 -26.77
N ILE A 222 -11.70 -19.49 -26.43
CA ILE A 222 -10.73 -20.27 -27.21
C ILE A 222 -11.15 -21.74 -27.24
N ALA A 223 -11.38 -22.37 -26.07
CA ALA A 223 -11.79 -23.78 -26.01
C ALA A 223 -13.08 -24.06 -26.80
N LYS A 224 -14.08 -23.17 -26.75
CA LYS A 224 -15.33 -23.27 -27.53
C LYS A 224 -15.11 -23.05 -29.04
N ARG A 225 -14.14 -22.22 -29.43
CA ARG A 225 -13.73 -22.01 -30.83
C ARG A 225 -13.02 -23.25 -31.37
N ASP A 226 -12.10 -23.82 -30.62
CA ASP A 226 -11.30 -24.97 -31.04
C ASP A 226 -12.14 -26.26 -31.11
N GLN A 227 -13.10 -26.45 -30.19
CA GLN A 227 -14.10 -27.52 -30.29
C GLN A 227 -14.99 -27.38 -31.53
N ARG A 228 -15.38 -26.15 -31.89
CA ARG A 228 -16.13 -25.88 -33.12
C ARG A 228 -15.28 -26.15 -34.36
N GLU A 229 -14.04 -25.71 -34.38
CA GLU A 229 -13.09 -25.94 -35.47
C GLU A 229 -12.85 -27.44 -35.68
N LEU A 230 -12.75 -28.24 -34.60
CA LEU A 230 -12.69 -29.70 -34.67
C LEU A 230 -13.97 -30.35 -35.22
N TRP A 231 -15.15 -29.77 -34.96
CA TRP A 231 -16.44 -30.27 -35.46
C TRP A 231 -16.66 -29.91 -36.94
N GLU A 232 -16.36 -28.67 -37.33
CA GLU A 232 -16.50 -28.17 -38.71
C GLU A 232 -15.51 -28.87 -39.66
N ASN A 233 -14.29 -29.19 -39.21
CA ASN A 233 -13.29 -29.94 -40.00
C ASN A 233 -13.53 -31.47 -40.04
N GLN A 234 -14.66 -32.00 -39.57
CA GLN A 234 -14.95 -33.45 -39.56
C GLN A 234 -16.29 -33.79 -40.22
N ALA A 235 -16.30 -34.88 -40.99
CA ALA A 235 -17.52 -35.39 -41.59
C ALA A 235 -18.34 -36.13 -40.54
N ASN A 236 -19.59 -35.71 -40.34
CA ASN A 236 -20.53 -36.30 -39.37
C ASN A 236 -21.00 -37.73 -39.72
N LYS A 237 -20.39 -38.38 -40.72
CA LYS A 237 -20.72 -39.73 -41.18
C LYS A 237 -19.46 -40.59 -41.24
N LEU A 238 -19.50 -41.75 -40.57
CA LEU A 238 -18.42 -42.75 -40.59
C LEU A 238 -18.27 -43.40 -41.99
N PRO A 239 -17.11 -44.01 -42.30
CA PRO A 239 -16.92 -44.73 -43.55
C PRO A 239 -17.90 -45.88 -43.70
N GLU A 240 -18.31 -46.16 -44.93
CA GLU A 240 -19.22 -47.26 -45.26
C GLU A 240 -18.43 -48.51 -45.64
N TYR A 241 -18.77 -49.63 -45.00
CA TYR A 241 -18.08 -50.91 -45.18
C TYR A 241 -19.04 -51.91 -45.83
N LEU A 242 -18.81 -52.21 -47.11
CA LEU A 242 -19.63 -53.15 -47.89
C LEU A 242 -18.84 -54.41 -48.24
N VAL A 243 -19.50 -55.57 -48.29
CA VAL A 243 -18.86 -56.86 -48.63
C VAL A 243 -18.65 -56.98 -50.14
N ASP A 244 -19.65 -56.64 -50.95
CA ASP A 244 -19.45 -56.21 -52.33
C ASP A 244 -19.56 -54.67 -52.37
N PRO A 245 -18.47 -53.94 -52.70
CA PRO A 245 -18.47 -52.48 -52.71
C PRO A 245 -19.00 -51.87 -54.01
N TYR A 246 -19.29 -52.67 -55.03
CA TYR A 246 -19.80 -52.17 -56.32
C TYR A 246 -21.30 -52.43 -56.43
N VAL A 247 -22.10 -51.38 -56.22
CA VAL A 247 -23.56 -51.46 -56.09
C VAL A 247 -24.19 -50.42 -57.02
N ASN A 248 -25.15 -50.85 -57.86
CA ASN A 248 -25.91 -49.99 -58.77
C ASN A 248 -25.08 -49.10 -59.72
N GLY A 249 -23.83 -49.48 -60.03
CA GLY A 249 -22.91 -48.70 -60.87
C GLY A 249 -21.95 -47.77 -60.12
N GLU A 250 -22.09 -47.65 -58.79
CA GLU A 250 -21.22 -46.87 -57.92
C GLU A 250 -20.25 -47.80 -57.17
N LEU A 251 -18.97 -47.40 -57.08
CA LEU A 251 -17.98 -48.07 -56.23
C LEU A 251 -17.81 -47.31 -54.90
N VAL A 252 -18.22 -47.91 -53.79
CA VAL A 252 -18.06 -47.32 -52.45
C VAL A 252 -16.71 -47.71 -51.85
N LEU A 253 -15.85 -46.72 -51.59
CA LEU A 253 -14.56 -46.94 -50.91
C LEU A 253 -14.67 -46.63 -49.42
N SER A 254 -14.03 -47.48 -48.61
CA SER A 254 -13.87 -47.29 -47.16
C SER A 254 -12.45 -46.81 -46.82
N ASP A 255 -12.18 -46.55 -45.53
CA ASP A 255 -10.84 -46.24 -45.02
C ASP A 255 -9.83 -47.40 -45.12
N ARG A 256 -10.28 -48.58 -45.54
CA ARG A 256 -9.47 -49.78 -45.81
C ARG A 256 -8.73 -49.68 -47.14
N ARG A 257 -8.00 -48.59 -47.34
CA ARG A 257 -7.32 -48.28 -48.59
C ARG A 257 -5.82 -48.06 -48.43
N VAL A 258 -5.08 -48.44 -49.46
CA VAL A 258 -3.62 -48.27 -49.59
C VAL A 258 -3.38 -47.56 -50.91
N LEU A 259 -2.60 -46.48 -50.90
CA LEU A 259 -2.20 -45.80 -52.15
C LEU A 259 -0.94 -46.48 -52.71
N LEU A 260 -0.89 -46.65 -54.02
CA LEU A 260 0.30 -47.08 -54.78
C LEU A 260 0.48 -46.12 -55.96
N ASN A 261 1.19 -45.02 -55.69
CA ASN A 261 1.35 -43.88 -56.59
C ASN A 261 2.83 -43.53 -56.77
N GLY A 262 3.20 -43.02 -57.94
CA GLY A 262 4.61 -42.82 -58.31
C GLY A 262 5.28 -44.13 -58.77
N PRO A 263 6.61 -44.21 -58.78
CA PRO A 263 7.34 -45.42 -59.16
C PRO A 263 7.38 -46.44 -58.01
N ILE A 264 7.19 -47.72 -58.31
CA ILE A 264 7.38 -48.84 -57.37
C ILE A 264 8.88 -48.98 -57.10
N MET A 265 9.29 -48.61 -55.89
CA MET A 265 10.68 -48.57 -55.42
C MET A 265 10.89 -49.53 -54.24
N PRO A 266 12.15 -49.87 -53.89
CA PRO A 266 12.46 -50.70 -52.72
C PRO A 266 11.77 -50.22 -51.44
N GLY A 267 10.98 -51.09 -50.81
CA GLY A 267 10.20 -50.82 -49.59
C GLY A 267 8.71 -50.50 -49.81
N GLU A 268 8.26 -50.20 -51.02
CA GLU A 268 6.83 -49.98 -51.30
C GLU A 268 6.00 -51.25 -51.05
N ALA A 269 6.55 -52.43 -51.35
CA ALA A 269 5.90 -53.71 -51.08
C ALA A 269 5.80 -54.01 -49.58
N ALA A 270 6.78 -53.57 -48.78
CA ALA A 270 6.71 -53.69 -47.32
C ALA A 270 5.57 -52.81 -46.78
N TYR A 271 5.50 -51.54 -47.19
CA TYR A 271 4.40 -50.64 -46.82
C TYR A 271 3.02 -51.20 -47.21
N VAL A 272 2.86 -51.70 -48.44
CA VAL A 272 1.59 -52.31 -48.88
C VAL A 272 1.25 -53.58 -48.08
N ALA A 273 2.23 -54.46 -47.84
CA ALA A 273 2.01 -55.70 -47.08
C ALA A 273 1.70 -55.45 -45.59
N GLU A 274 2.36 -54.48 -44.96
CA GLU A 274 2.06 -54.05 -43.59
C GLU A 274 0.65 -53.47 -43.47
N ARG A 275 0.24 -52.61 -44.42
CA ARG A 275 -1.13 -52.07 -44.46
C ARG A 275 -2.17 -53.18 -44.67
N ILE A 276 -1.94 -54.12 -45.58
CA ILE A 276 -2.81 -55.29 -45.79
C ILE A 276 -2.92 -56.09 -44.48
N SER A 277 -1.80 -56.33 -43.80
CA SER A 277 -1.76 -57.07 -42.52
C SER A 277 -2.53 -56.33 -41.41
N PHE A 278 -2.35 -55.02 -41.28
CA PHE A 278 -3.08 -54.17 -40.34
C PHE A 278 -4.59 -54.20 -40.58
N TYR A 279 -5.04 -54.11 -41.84
CA TYR A 279 -6.46 -54.17 -42.16
C TYR A 279 -7.07 -55.56 -41.92
N ASN A 280 -6.34 -56.64 -42.21
CA ASN A 280 -6.74 -58.00 -41.86
C ASN A 280 -6.88 -58.19 -40.34
N ASN A 281 -5.93 -57.69 -39.56
CA ASN A 281 -5.94 -57.76 -38.09
C ASN A 281 -7.10 -56.96 -37.46
N LYS A 282 -7.61 -55.92 -38.13
CA LYS A 282 -8.85 -55.23 -37.72
C LYS A 282 -10.11 -56.03 -38.05
N THR A 283 -10.22 -56.53 -39.28
CA THR A 283 -11.33 -57.38 -39.74
C THR A 283 -11.03 -57.94 -41.13
N THR A 284 -11.45 -59.17 -41.39
CA THR A 284 -11.31 -59.85 -42.69
C THR A 284 -12.58 -59.80 -43.55
N GLN A 285 -13.71 -59.30 -42.99
CA GLN A 285 -15.03 -59.32 -43.63
C GLN A 285 -15.16 -58.39 -44.84
N TYR A 286 -14.45 -57.27 -44.82
CA TYR A 286 -14.57 -56.20 -45.80
C TYR A 286 -13.32 -56.11 -46.68
N PRO A 287 -13.46 -55.72 -47.96
CA PRO A 287 -12.32 -55.61 -48.88
C PRO A 287 -11.28 -54.59 -48.42
N ILE A 288 -10.11 -54.69 -49.03
CA ILE A 288 -9.02 -53.71 -48.96
C ILE A 288 -8.83 -53.15 -50.37
N PHE A 289 -8.71 -51.84 -50.53
CA PHE A 289 -8.58 -51.20 -51.83
C PHE A 289 -7.14 -50.71 -52.05
N LEU A 290 -6.46 -51.27 -53.05
CA LEU A 290 -5.21 -50.71 -53.58
C LEU A 290 -5.57 -49.66 -54.63
N ILE A 291 -5.37 -48.38 -54.30
CA ILE A 291 -5.71 -47.24 -55.13
C ILE A 291 -4.47 -46.84 -55.92
N ILE A 292 -4.60 -46.85 -57.25
CA ILE A 292 -3.57 -46.39 -58.18
C ILE A 292 -4.16 -45.16 -58.88
N ASP A 293 -3.81 -43.97 -58.40
CA ASP A 293 -4.13 -42.73 -59.10
C ASP A 293 -3.23 -42.61 -60.34
N ASN A 294 -1.91 -42.67 -60.13
CA ASN A 294 -0.91 -42.67 -61.20
C ASN A 294 0.34 -43.46 -60.76
N CYS A 295 0.59 -44.59 -61.42
CA CYS A 295 1.78 -45.41 -61.23
C CYS A 295 2.36 -45.87 -62.58
N ALA A 296 3.62 -45.49 -62.83
CA ALA A 296 4.36 -45.88 -64.03
C ALA A 296 4.95 -47.32 -63.97
N GLY A 297 4.67 -48.06 -62.89
CA GLY A 297 5.27 -49.36 -62.56
C GLY A 297 6.57 -49.20 -61.76
N GLY A 298 7.51 -50.13 -61.91
CA GLY A 298 8.82 -50.06 -61.24
C GLY A 298 9.46 -51.42 -61.03
N SER A 299 10.01 -51.64 -59.84
CA SER A 299 10.68 -52.89 -59.43
C SER A 299 9.79 -54.11 -59.64
N VAL A 300 10.34 -55.13 -60.32
CA VAL A 300 9.68 -56.42 -60.53
C VAL A 300 9.60 -57.20 -59.23
N MET A 301 10.66 -57.20 -58.42
CA MET A 301 10.69 -57.89 -57.12
C MET A 301 9.66 -57.32 -56.14
N GLU A 302 9.60 -56.00 -55.97
CA GLU A 302 8.62 -55.33 -55.10
C GLU A 302 7.19 -55.57 -55.61
N GLY A 303 6.95 -55.42 -56.92
CA GLY A 303 5.63 -55.66 -57.50
C GLY A 303 5.13 -57.10 -57.34
N VAL A 304 6.02 -58.09 -57.45
CA VAL A 304 5.69 -59.50 -57.16
C VAL A 304 5.39 -59.70 -55.68
N GLN A 305 6.12 -59.04 -54.77
CA GLN A 305 5.83 -59.09 -53.34
C GLN A 305 4.47 -58.44 -53.01
N ILE A 306 4.09 -57.33 -53.66
CA ILE A 306 2.74 -56.73 -53.58
C ILE A 306 1.68 -57.74 -54.02
N ILE A 307 1.84 -58.37 -55.19
CA ILE A 307 0.91 -59.40 -55.69
C ILE A 307 0.79 -60.56 -54.69
N LYS A 308 1.89 -60.98 -54.06
CA LYS A 308 1.87 -62.07 -53.06
C LYS A 308 1.19 -61.64 -51.75
N ALA A 309 1.38 -60.42 -51.28
CA ALA A 309 0.64 -59.88 -50.15
C ALA A 309 -0.87 -59.79 -50.44
N MET A 310 -1.26 -59.37 -51.64
CA MET A 310 -2.67 -59.35 -52.10
C MET A 310 -3.27 -60.76 -52.17
N GLN A 311 -2.51 -61.74 -52.66
CA GLN A 311 -2.95 -63.14 -52.79
C GLN A 311 -3.01 -63.90 -51.46
N ALA A 312 -2.16 -63.54 -50.48
CA ALA A 312 -2.15 -64.13 -49.13
C ALA A 312 -3.15 -63.47 -48.17
N SER A 313 -3.76 -62.35 -48.54
CA SER A 313 -4.70 -61.60 -47.70
C SER A 313 -6.02 -62.35 -47.51
N THR A 314 -6.46 -62.50 -46.26
CA THR A 314 -7.75 -63.10 -45.91
C THR A 314 -8.93 -62.22 -46.36
N ALA A 315 -8.83 -60.91 -46.14
CA ALA A 315 -9.71 -59.91 -46.75
C ALA A 315 -9.44 -59.84 -48.26
N PRO A 316 -10.46 -59.77 -49.12
CA PRO A 316 -10.24 -59.63 -50.56
C PRO A 316 -9.60 -58.28 -50.88
N VAL A 317 -8.43 -58.28 -51.53
CA VAL A 317 -7.81 -57.05 -52.03
C VAL A 317 -8.28 -56.78 -53.45
N TYR A 318 -8.82 -55.59 -53.67
CA TYR A 318 -9.28 -55.07 -54.95
C TYR A 318 -8.41 -53.90 -55.39
N VAL A 319 -8.24 -53.71 -56.71
CA VAL A 319 -7.43 -52.61 -57.26
C VAL A 319 -8.35 -51.60 -57.95
N VAL A 320 -8.08 -50.31 -57.78
CA VAL A 320 -8.84 -49.21 -58.39
C VAL A 320 -7.90 -48.25 -59.10
N VAL A 321 -7.98 -48.18 -60.43
CA VAL A 321 -7.15 -47.28 -61.26
C VAL A 321 -7.90 -46.00 -61.60
N LYS A 322 -7.35 -44.83 -61.27
CA LYS A 322 -8.00 -43.53 -61.57
C LYS A 322 -7.41 -42.78 -62.77
N SER A 323 -6.14 -42.97 -63.12
CA SER A 323 -5.57 -42.35 -64.33
C SER A 323 -4.55 -43.22 -65.06
N LEU A 324 -3.52 -43.74 -64.38
CA LEU A 324 -2.47 -44.53 -65.05
C LEU A 324 -2.00 -45.72 -64.20
N ALA A 325 -2.01 -46.92 -64.79
CA ALA A 325 -1.32 -48.09 -64.27
C ALA A 325 -0.49 -48.74 -65.39
N ALA A 326 0.83 -48.59 -65.35
CA ALA A 326 1.74 -49.09 -66.37
C ALA A 326 2.73 -50.14 -65.83
N SER A 327 3.31 -50.95 -66.73
CA SER A 327 4.38 -51.89 -66.39
C SER A 327 3.96 -52.80 -65.23
N MET A 328 4.77 -52.95 -64.19
CA MET A 328 4.45 -53.80 -63.03
C MET A 328 3.14 -53.41 -62.32
N ALA A 329 2.68 -52.15 -62.41
CA ALA A 329 1.36 -51.75 -61.91
C ALA A 329 0.21 -52.30 -62.76
N ALA A 330 0.37 -52.37 -64.08
CA ALA A 330 -0.61 -53.02 -64.97
C ALA A 330 -0.73 -54.53 -64.68
N VAL A 331 0.39 -55.18 -64.31
CA VAL A 331 0.40 -56.58 -63.85
C VAL A 331 -0.35 -56.73 -62.52
N ILE A 332 -0.12 -55.84 -61.54
CA ILE A 332 -0.86 -55.80 -60.26
C ILE A 332 -2.37 -55.65 -60.49
N VAL A 333 -2.79 -54.72 -61.35
CA VAL A 333 -4.21 -54.53 -61.72
C VAL A 333 -4.78 -55.81 -62.35
N THR A 334 -4.09 -56.36 -63.35
CA THR A 334 -4.58 -57.50 -64.13
C THR A 334 -4.69 -58.79 -63.29
N THR A 335 -3.77 -58.99 -62.36
CA THR A 335 -3.70 -60.20 -61.50
C THR A 335 -4.45 -60.05 -60.17
N ALA A 336 -5.15 -58.94 -59.95
CA ALA A 336 -6.00 -58.71 -58.78
C ALA A 336 -7.19 -59.68 -58.71
N LYS A 337 -7.77 -59.85 -57.51
CA LYS A 337 -8.99 -60.64 -57.31
C LYS A 337 -10.24 -60.00 -57.92
N ARG A 338 -10.25 -58.66 -57.98
CA ARG A 338 -11.17 -57.82 -58.75
C ARG A 338 -10.50 -56.47 -58.97
N SER A 339 -10.66 -55.91 -60.16
CA SER A 339 -10.05 -54.67 -60.59
C SER A 339 -11.09 -53.74 -61.21
N PHE A 340 -11.00 -52.46 -60.86
CA PHE A 340 -11.89 -51.40 -61.31
C PHE A 340 -11.06 -50.26 -61.93
N ALA A 341 -11.60 -49.58 -62.94
CA ALA A 341 -10.94 -48.39 -63.50
C ALA A 341 -11.96 -47.34 -63.98
N TYR A 342 -11.62 -46.05 -63.86
CA TYR A 342 -12.37 -44.97 -64.52
C TYR A 342 -12.28 -45.09 -66.04
N PRO A 343 -13.22 -44.56 -66.84
CA PRO A 343 -13.25 -44.77 -68.30
C PRO A 343 -11.96 -44.29 -68.98
N ASP A 344 -11.49 -43.10 -68.60
CA ASP A 344 -10.28 -42.45 -69.13
C ASP A 344 -8.97 -43.00 -68.52
N ALA A 345 -9.03 -43.98 -67.62
CA ALA A 345 -7.83 -44.56 -67.04
C ALA A 345 -7.09 -45.45 -68.05
N ILE A 346 -5.79 -45.21 -68.19
CA ILE A 346 -4.91 -45.91 -69.14
C ILE A 346 -4.17 -47.04 -68.41
N ILE A 347 -4.28 -48.24 -68.96
CA ILE A 347 -3.50 -49.41 -68.56
C ILE A 347 -2.44 -49.67 -69.65
N ILE A 348 -1.18 -49.89 -69.26
CA ILE A 348 -0.07 -50.12 -70.20
C ILE A 348 0.69 -51.40 -69.85
N HIS A 349 0.59 -52.41 -70.71
CA HIS A 349 1.44 -53.60 -70.66
C HIS A 349 2.58 -53.48 -71.69
N HIS A 350 3.78 -53.89 -71.28
CA HIS A 350 4.98 -53.91 -72.12
C HIS A 350 5.92 -55.03 -71.62
N GLN A 351 6.96 -55.35 -72.38
CA GLN A 351 7.88 -56.45 -72.04
C GLN A 351 8.85 -56.04 -70.90
N VAL A 352 9.17 -56.98 -69.99
CA VAL A 352 10.21 -56.75 -68.97
C VAL A 352 11.51 -56.28 -69.63
N TRP A 353 12.09 -55.19 -69.10
CA TRP A 353 13.39 -54.63 -69.52
C TRP A 353 14.41 -54.79 -68.38
N SER A 354 15.68 -54.72 -68.75
CA SER A 354 16.81 -54.59 -67.82
C SER A 354 18.05 -54.10 -68.56
N GLY A 355 19.04 -53.61 -67.81
CA GLY A 355 20.35 -53.22 -68.33
C GLY A 355 21.45 -53.77 -67.43
N PHE A 356 22.33 -54.58 -67.99
CA PHE A 356 23.44 -55.22 -67.27
C PHE A 356 24.75 -55.10 -68.04
N MET A 357 25.86 -55.07 -67.32
CA MET A 357 27.22 -55.04 -67.87
C MET A 357 28.06 -56.14 -67.21
N GLY A 358 28.92 -56.80 -67.99
CA GLY A 358 29.76 -57.89 -67.53
C GLY A 358 30.40 -58.66 -68.68
N ASN A 359 31.09 -59.75 -68.37
CA ASN A 359 31.58 -60.68 -69.39
C ASN A 359 30.43 -61.50 -70.02
N LEU A 360 30.72 -62.24 -71.09
CA LEU A 360 29.70 -62.98 -71.85
C LEU A 360 28.93 -64.00 -71.01
N THR A 361 29.55 -64.66 -70.03
CA THR A 361 28.87 -65.60 -69.12
C THR A 361 27.87 -64.86 -68.24
N GLN A 362 28.29 -63.75 -67.63
CA GLN A 362 27.43 -62.90 -66.80
C GLN A 362 26.25 -62.33 -67.60
N GLN A 363 26.45 -62.00 -68.88
CA GLN A 363 25.37 -61.54 -69.75
C GLN A 363 24.33 -62.64 -70.02
N HIS A 364 24.75 -63.89 -70.26
CA HIS A 364 23.81 -65.01 -70.40
C HIS A 364 23.05 -65.30 -69.10
N GLU A 365 23.74 -65.33 -67.95
CA GLU A 365 23.11 -65.53 -66.64
C GLU A 365 22.00 -64.51 -66.34
N GLN A 366 22.18 -63.25 -66.76
CA GLN A 366 21.17 -62.19 -66.62
C GLN A 366 20.04 -62.32 -67.65
N ILE A 367 20.30 -62.79 -68.87
CA ILE A 367 19.26 -63.09 -69.87
C ILE A 367 18.33 -64.21 -69.36
N ASP A 368 18.89 -65.29 -68.83
CA ASP A 368 18.10 -66.42 -68.30
C ASP A 368 17.23 -65.98 -67.11
N MET A 369 17.79 -65.16 -66.21
CA MET A 369 17.06 -64.54 -65.10
C MET A 369 15.93 -63.61 -65.58
N MET A 370 16.19 -62.81 -66.62
CA MET A 370 15.22 -61.89 -67.22
C MET A 370 14.08 -62.63 -67.93
N GLN A 371 14.36 -63.76 -68.58
CA GLN A 371 13.33 -64.65 -69.16
C GLN A 371 12.43 -65.25 -68.08
N GLU A 372 13.00 -65.78 -66.99
CA GLU A 372 12.22 -66.36 -65.89
C GLU A 372 11.43 -65.30 -65.10
N TRP A 373 11.95 -64.08 -64.95
CA TRP A 373 11.17 -62.94 -64.44
C TRP A 373 9.99 -62.58 -65.36
N SER A 374 10.25 -62.43 -66.66
CA SER A 374 9.21 -62.15 -67.66
C SER A 374 8.10 -63.20 -67.62
N ARG A 375 8.47 -64.50 -67.57
CA ARG A 375 7.51 -65.59 -67.40
C ARG A 375 6.72 -65.44 -66.10
N ARG A 376 7.38 -65.27 -64.96
CA ARG A 376 6.71 -65.17 -63.64
C ARG A 376 5.68 -64.05 -63.52
N VAL A 377 5.87 -62.92 -64.22
CA VAL A 377 4.97 -61.75 -64.12
C VAL A 377 3.99 -61.61 -65.30
N MET A 378 4.39 -62.00 -66.52
CA MET A 378 3.56 -61.84 -67.72
C MET A 378 2.79 -63.11 -68.13
N GLU A 379 3.24 -64.32 -67.74
CA GLU A 379 2.45 -65.55 -67.96
C GLU A 379 1.07 -65.50 -67.26
N PRO A 380 0.92 -64.98 -66.02
CA PRO A 380 -0.40 -64.75 -65.42
C PRO A 380 -1.29 -63.78 -66.20
N VAL A 381 -0.71 -62.73 -66.80
CA VAL A 381 -1.42 -61.75 -67.64
C VAL A 381 -1.91 -62.43 -68.92
N ALA A 382 -1.00 -63.08 -69.66
CA ALA A 382 -1.31 -63.83 -70.87
C ALA A 382 -2.40 -64.89 -70.61
N LYS A 383 -2.28 -65.65 -69.51
CA LYS A 383 -3.27 -66.64 -69.10
C LYS A 383 -4.65 -66.07 -68.80
N LYS A 384 -4.75 -64.86 -68.20
CA LYS A 384 -6.05 -64.18 -67.99
C LYS A 384 -6.67 -63.77 -69.34
N MET A 385 -5.85 -63.26 -70.26
CA MET A 385 -6.28 -62.94 -71.63
C MET A 385 -6.77 -64.17 -72.39
N GLY A 386 -6.09 -65.31 -72.21
CA GLY A 386 -6.29 -66.56 -72.96
C GLY A 386 -5.22 -66.78 -74.04
N LEU A 387 -4.01 -66.28 -73.80
CA LEU A 387 -2.86 -66.27 -74.71
C LEU A 387 -1.67 -67.02 -74.08
N THR A 388 -0.73 -67.45 -74.92
CA THR A 388 0.64 -67.76 -74.48
C THR A 388 1.45 -66.47 -74.22
N LEU A 389 2.60 -66.60 -73.55
CA LEU A 389 3.51 -65.47 -73.30
C LEU A 389 4.01 -64.84 -74.61
N ASP A 390 4.40 -65.67 -75.59
CA ASP A 390 4.91 -65.21 -76.88
C ASP A 390 3.82 -64.48 -77.69
N GLU A 391 2.56 -64.92 -77.60
CA GLU A 391 1.43 -64.23 -78.23
C GLU A 391 1.12 -62.88 -77.56
N LEU A 392 1.28 -62.77 -76.24
CA LEU A 392 1.16 -61.50 -75.52
C LEU A 392 2.27 -60.52 -75.94
N VAL A 393 3.53 -60.96 -75.95
CA VAL A 393 4.66 -60.13 -76.40
C VAL A 393 4.51 -59.73 -77.88
N LYS A 394 4.07 -60.66 -78.74
CA LYS A 394 3.75 -60.35 -80.14
C LYS A 394 2.65 -59.30 -80.27
N GLN A 395 1.57 -59.41 -79.49
CA GLN A 395 0.50 -58.41 -79.51
C GLN A 395 0.94 -57.05 -78.97
N MET A 396 1.88 -56.99 -78.02
CA MET A 396 2.46 -55.72 -77.56
C MET A 396 3.07 -54.93 -78.73
N TYR A 397 3.99 -55.54 -79.48
CA TYR A 397 4.65 -54.91 -80.63
C TYR A 397 3.75 -54.72 -81.86
N GLN A 398 2.62 -55.46 -81.95
CA GLN A 398 1.60 -55.23 -82.98
C GLN A 398 0.69 -54.03 -82.67
N ASN A 399 0.48 -53.68 -81.40
CA ASN A 399 -0.38 -52.56 -81.01
C ASN A 399 0.40 -51.25 -80.77
N ASN A 400 1.70 -51.31 -80.49
CA ASN A 400 2.57 -50.13 -80.42
C ASN A 400 4.03 -50.49 -80.77
N SER A 401 4.71 -49.66 -81.55
CA SER A 401 6.04 -49.96 -82.12
C SER A 401 7.18 -50.02 -81.10
N ASP A 402 6.99 -49.45 -79.91
CA ASP A 402 7.90 -49.53 -78.77
C ASP A 402 7.59 -50.69 -77.80
N GLY A 403 6.52 -51.45 -78.05
CA GLY A 403 6.01 -52.50 -77.16
C GLY A 403 5.15 -52.02 -75.98
N ASN A 404 4.94 -50.70 -75.81
CA ASN A 404 4.05 -50.14 -74.79
C ASN A 404 2.59 -50.22 -75.25
N TRP A 405 1.96 -51.38 -75.12
CA TRP A 405 0.55 -51.56 -75.48
C TRP A 405 -0.37 -50.93 -74.44
N ARG A 406 -1.01 -49.83 -74.86
CA ARG A 406 -1.93 -49.02 -74.07
C ARG A 406 -3.39 -49.41 -74.36
N ALA A 407 -4.23 -49.34 -73.34
CA ALA A 407 -5.68 -49.40 -73.48
C ALA A 407 -6.34 -48.46 -72.46
N PHE A 408 -7.39 -47.74 -72.87
CA PHE A 408 -8.35 -47.13 -71.95
C PHE A 408 -9.21 -48.23 -71.29
N ALA A 409 -9.93 -47.91 -70.21
CA ALA A 409 -10.57 -48.92 -69.37
C ALA A 409 -11.62 -49.76 -70.11
N ASP A 410 -12.37 -49.17 -71.05
CA ASP A 410 -13.33 -49.87 -71.91
C ASP A 410 -12.67 -51.01 -72.71
N LYS A 411 -11.47 -50.75 -73.25
CA LYS A 411 -10.69 -51.70 -74.01
C LYS A 411 -9.90 -52.64 -73.11
N ALA A 412 -9.44 -52.15 -71.95
CA ALA A 412 -8.79 -52.96 -70.93
C ALA A 412 -9.72 -54.06 -70.38
N VAL A 413 -11.03 -53.80 -70.26
CA VAL A 413 -12.02 -54.84 -69.89
C VAL A 413 -12.20 -55.86 -71.02
N GLN A 414 -12.27 -55.45 -72.30
CA GLN A 414 -12.30 -56.39 -73.43
C GLN A 414 -11.04 -57.29 -73.47
N LEU A 415 -9.89 -56.73 -73.08
CA LEU A 415 -8.61 -57.42 -72.95
C LEU A 415 -8.45 -58.16 -71.60
N LYS A 416 -9.44 -58.10 -70.70
CA LYS A 416 -9.44 -58.69 -69.35
C LYS A 416 -8.32 -58.17 -68.42
N TRP A 417 -7.69 -57.05 -68.77
CA TRP A 417 -6.71 -56.34 -67.95
C TRP A 417 -7.36 -55.66 -66.75
N VAL A 418 -8.61 -55.22 -66.90
CA VAL A 418 -9.49 -54.72 -65.84
C VAL A 418 -10.76 -55.59 -65.84
N ASP A 419 -11.46 -55.72 -64.71
CA ASP A 419 -12.69 -56.52 -64.62
C ASP A 419 -13.96 -55.66 -64.76
N VAL A 420 -13.93 -54.39 -64.34
CA VAL A 420 -15.08 -53.47 -64.34
C VAL A 420 -14.64 -52.03 -64.69
N VAL A 421 -15.32 -51.37 -65.63
CA VAL A 421 -15.26 -49.90 -65.76
C VAL A 421 -16.26 -49.28 -64.79
N ILE A 422 -15.86 -48.24 -64.06
CA ILE A 422 -16.71 -47.52 -63.12
C ILE A 422 -16.84 -46.05 -63.53
N GLU A 423 -18.03 -45.48 -63.45
CA GLU A 423 -18.24 -44.05 -63.71
C GLU A 423 -18.16 -43.24 -62.41
N ASN A 424 -18.69 -43.78 -61.31
CA ASN A 424 -18.81 -43.08 -60.03
C ASN A 424 -18.07 -43.82 -58.91
N VAL A 425 -17.24 -43.09 -58.16
CA VAL A 425 -16.58 -43.56 -56.94
C VAL A 425 -17.04 -42.72 -55.76
N ARG A 426 -17.63 -43.37 -54.77
CA ARG A 426 -18.08 -42.74 -53.53
C ARG A 426 -17.10 -43.06 -52.41
N ASP A 427 -16.06 -42.25 -52.30
CA ASP A 427 -15.01 -42.43 -51.29
C ASP A 427 -15.46 -41.88 -49.92
N THR A 428 -15.81 -42.80 -49.01
CA THR A 428 -16.29 -42.49 -47.66
C THR A 428 -15.17 -42.44 -46.61
N SER A 429 -13.90 -42.59 -47.02
CA SER A 429 -12.76 -42.58 -46.09
C SER A 429 -12.36 -41.19 -45.59
N TYR A 430 -12.74 -40.13 -46.31
CA TYR A 430 -12.38 -38.75 -46.00
C TYR A 430 -13.26 -38.17 -44.88
N ILE A 431 -13.09 -38.69 -43.66
CA ILE A 431 -13.81 -38.23 -42.46
C ILE A 431 -13.28 -36.93 -41.85
N LYS A 432 -12.17 -36.40 -42.37
CA LYS A 432 -11.63 -35.08 -42.04
C LYS A 432 -11.64 -34.24 -43.31
N GLN A 433 -11.95 -32.96 -43.17
CA GLN A 433 -11.78 -31.99 -44.26
C GLN A 433 -10.32 -32.06 -44.75
N PRO A 434 -10.08 -32.24 -46.06
CA PRO A 434 -8.74 -32.09 -46.61
C PRO A 434 -8.24 -30.69 -46.27
N GLN A 435 -7.15 -30.61 -45.52
CA GLN A 435 -6.43 -29.35 -45.37
C GLN A 435 -5.97 -28.90 -46.76
N GLU A 436 -5.91 -27.58 -46.98
CA GLU A 436 -5.20 -27.06 -48.15
C GLU A 436 -3.80 -27.69 -48.20
N PRO A 437 -3.27 -28.01 -49.39
CA PRO A 437 -1.94 -28.59 -49.52
C PRO A 437 -0.92 -27.57 -49.02
N GLN A 438 -0.56 -27.70 -47.74
CA GLN A 438 0.51 -26.95 -47.09
C GLN A 438 1.73 -27.03 -48.02
N PRO A 439 2.41 -25.90 -48.31
CA PRO A 439 3.53 -25.89 -49.24
C PRO A 439 4.66 -26.75 -48.65
N VAL A 440 4.68 -28.02 -49.04
CA VAL A 440 5.60 -29.03 -48.51
C VAL A 440 7.00 -28.52 -48.85
N PRO A 441 7.86 -28.28 -47.84
CA PRO A 441 9.23 -27.85 -48.12
C PRO A 441 9.89 -28.86 -49.06
N ALA A 442 10.73 -28.39 -49.99
CA ALA A 442 11.36 -29.24 -51.01
C ALA A 442 12.28 -30.35 -50.44
N GLU A 443 12.47 -30.39 -49.13
CA GLU A 443 13.21 -31.42 -48.38
C GLU A 443 12.30 -32.49 -47.76
N VAL A 444 10.98 -32.26 -47.71
CA VAL A 444 10.00 -33.03 -46.89
C VAL A 444 9.03 -33.88 -47.74
N SER A 445 8.88 -33.62 -49.03
CA SER A 445 8.15 -34.54 -49.91
C SER A 445 8.94 -35.85 -50.06
N LEU A 446 8.27 -37.00 -49.94
CA LEU A 446 8.90 -38.32 -50.09
C LEU A 446 9.63 -38.47 -51.44
N PHE A 447 9.19 -37.70 -52.44
CA PHE A 447 9.70 -37.71 -53.80
C PHE A 447 10.72 -36.59 -54.08
N SER A 448 10.63 -35.43 -53.42
CA SER A 448 11.52 -34.29 -53.73
C SER A 448 12.98 -34.52 -53.33
N LYS A 449 13.25 -35.37 -52.31
CA LYS A 449 14.61 -35.86 -52.02
C LYS A 449 15.29 -36.58 -53.20
N TYR A 450 14.52 -37.01 -54.20
CA TYR A 450 14.99 -37.62 -55.44
C TYR A 450 14.88 -36.70 -56.67
N GLU A 451 14.21 -35.56 -56.58
CA GLU A 451 14.13 -34.62 -57.71
C GLU A 451 15.46 -33.87 -57.90
N ARG A 452 15.84 -33.68 -59.17
CA ARG A 452 17.14 -33.15 -59.60
C ARG A 452 16.94 -32.29 -60.85
N LEU A 453 17.86 -31.35 -61.07
CA LEU A 453 18.03 -30.66 -62.35
C LEU A 453 19.16 -31.33 -63.13
N ASP A 454 18.98 -31.53 -64.44
CA ASP A 454 20.08 -31.90 -65.34
C ASP A 454 20.85 -30.69 -65.88
N SER A 455 21.89 -30.95 -66.67
CA SER A 455 22.76 -29.91 -67.26
C SER A 455 22.03 -28.92 -68.17
N ASN A 456 20.80 -29.23 -68.61
CA ASN A 456 19.98 -28.39 -69.46
C ASN A 456 18.86 -27.70 -68.66
N GLY A 457 18.83 -27.86 -67.34
CA GLY A 457 17.79 -27.32 -66.46
C GLY A 457 16.46 -28.08 -66.52
N LYS A 458 16.40 -29.30 -67.09
CA LYS A 458 15.18 -30.12 -67.02
C LYS A 458 15.15 -30.86 -65.68
N ASN A 459 14.00 -30.78 -64.99
CA ASN A 459 13.71 -31.61 -63.81
C ASN A 459 13.68 -33.09 -64.19
N TYR A 460 14.29 -33.93 -63.36
CA TYR A 460 14.21 -35.38 -63.43
C TYR A 460 14.15 -35.99 -62.03
N PHE A 461 13.56 -37.18 -61.92
CA PHE A 461 13.49 -37.97 -60.70
C PHE A 461 14.60 -39.02 -60.69
N GLN A 462 15.50 -38.95 -59.71
CA GLN A 462 16.58 -39.90 -59.52
C GLN A 462 16.11 -41.13 -58.73
N LEU A 463 15.95 -42.24 -59.43
CA LEU A 463 15.62 -43.55 -58.89
C LEU A 463 16.75 -44.06 -57.98
N PRO A 464 16.44 -44.77 -56.89
CA PRO A 464 17.46 -45.51 -56.14
C PRO A 464 18.04 -46.64 -56.99
N PRO A 465 19.30 -47.08 -56.74
CA PRO A 465 19.85 -48.26 -57.37
C PRO A 465 19.03 -49.51 -56.99
N LEU A 466 18.85 -50.40 -57.95
CA LEU A 466 18.12 -51.65 -57.79
C LEU A 466 18.94 -52.69 -57.01
N SER A 467 18.27 -53.72 -56.48
CA SER A 467 18.98 -54.90 -55.97
C SER A 467 19.62 -55.70 -57.12
N ALA A 468 20.71 -56.43 -56.85
CA ALA A 468 21.52 -57.11 -57.87
C ALA A 468 20.80 -58.25 -58.65
N THR A 469 19.54 -58.56 -58.33
CA THR A 469 18.70 -59.57 -58.99
C THR A 469 17.36 -59.03 -59.51
N ASP A 470 17.12 -57.73 -59.35
CA ASP A 470 15.86 -57.09 -59.74
C ASP A 470 15.91 -56.57 -61.18
N MET A 471 14.75 -56.46 -61.81
CA MET A 471 14.55 -56.05 -63.20
C MET A 471 13.57 -54.88 -63.26
N TYR A 472 13.58 -54.08 -64.33
CA TYR A 472 12.91 -52.78 -64.30
C TYR A 472 12.45 -52.27 -65.66
N HIS A 473 11.23 -51.72 -65.70
CA HIS A 473 11.03 -50.50 -66.47
C HIS A 473 9.89 -49.68 -65.87
N LEU A 474 10.05 -48.37 -65.86
CA LEU A 474 8.95 -47.43 -65.83
C LEU A 474 8.43 -47.21 -67.24
N TYR A 475 7.13 -46.96 -67.36
CA TYR A 475 6.67 -46.17 -68.47
C TYR A 475 7.25 -44.73 -68.37
N ASN A 476 8.30 -44.45 -69.13
CA ASN A 476 9.16 -43.26 -69.00
C ASN A 476 9.36 -42.53 -70.36
N PRO A 477 8.29 -42.06 -71.01
CA PRO A 477 8.31 -41.62 -72.42
C PRO A 477 9.12 -40.35 -72.67
N ASP A 478 9.33 -39.53 -71.64
CA ASP A 478 9.96 -38.21 -71.72
C ASP A 478 11.33 -38.16 -71.01
N ASN A 479 11.82 -39.31 -70.53
CA ASN A 479 13.03 -39.43 -69.71
C ASN A 479 12.99 -38.56 -68.43
N TYR A 480 11.85 -38.51 -67.75
CA TYR A 480 11.71 -37.89 -66.43
C TYR A 480 12.40 -38.72 -65.33
N TYR A 481 12.27 -40.03 -65.36
CA TYR A 481 12.89 -40.90 -64.36
C TYR A 481 14.25 -41.42 -64.84
N ARG A 482 15.27 -41.36 -63.99
CA ARG A 482 16.67 -41.71 -64.33
C ARG A 482 17.36 -42.37 -63.13
N PHE A 483 18.45 -43.10 -63.36
CA PHE A 483 19.32 -43.64 -62.30
C PHE A 483 20.52 -42.69 -62.10
#